data_AF-A0A1H8GYP6-F1
#
_entry.id   AF-A0A1H8GYP6-F1
#
_cell.length_a   1.000
_cell.length_b   1.000
_cell.length_c   1.000
_cell.angle_alpha   90.00
_cell.angle_beta   90.00
_cell.angle_gamma   90.00
#
_symmetry.space_group_name_H-M   'P 1'
#
loop_
_entity.id
_entity.type
_entity.pdbx_description
1 polymer ?
#
loop_
_entity_poly.entity_id
_entity_poly.type
_entity_poly.pdbx_seq_one_letter_code
_entity_poly.pdbx_strand_id
1 'polypeptide(L)'
;MSEIDTAAFFSAVLKTIASTRNHGTDPNEHAKGVVEPAARIRAVEEEVGDRPLTSREAAEVLELLETTFRAKRTPGEEREYYLEYIEKVSGVGRASLGVSAP
;
A
#
# COMPACT_ATOMS: atom_id res chain seq x y z
N MET A 1 -17.06 6.32 13.32
CA MET A 1 -16.46 5.99 12.00
C MET A 1 -15.12 6.69 11.98
N SER A 2 -14.01 5.95 11.86
CA SER A 2 -12.70 6.60 11.73
C SER A 2 -12.63 7.13 10.31
N GLU A 3 -12.57 8.45 10.14
CA GLU A 3 -12.31 9.04 8.84
C GLU A 3 -10.88 8.70 8.45
N ILE A 4 -10.70 8.15 7.25
CA ILE A 4 -9.39 7.82 6.71
C ILE A 4 -8.70 9.14 6.38
N ASP A 5 -7.54 9.40 6.99
CA ASP A 5 -6.67 10.49 6.55
C ASP A 5 -6.05 10.08 5.22
N THR A 6 -6.64 10.61 4.15
CA THR A 6 -6.33 10.24 2.76
C THR A 6 -4.89 10.62 2.40
N ALA A 7 -4.44 11.80 2.81
CA ALA A 7 -3.08 12.26 2.55
C ALA A 7 -2.05 11.43 3.35
N ALA A 8 -2.34 11.16 4.63
CA ALA A 8 -1.49 10.32 5.45
C ALA A 8 -1.42 8.87 4.91
N PHE A 9 -2.54 8.34 4.40
CA PHE A 9 -2.60 7.01 3.79
C PHE A 9 -1.68 6.88 2.58
N PHE A 10 -1.84 7.73 1.56
CA PHE A 10 -1.01 7.65 0.35
C PHE A 10 0.46 7.90 0.66
N SER A 11 0.76 8.88 1.51
CA SER A 11 2.11 9.18 1.97
C SER A 11 2.76 7.97 2.64
N ALA A 12 2.03 7.30 3.55
CA ALA A 12 2.53 6.12 4.25
C ALA A 12 2.76 4.94 3.29
N VAL A 13 1.82 4.67 2.37
CA VAL A 13 1.94 3.59 1.39
C VAL A 13 3.16 3.79 0.48
N LEU A 14 3.31 4.98 -0.11
CA LEU A 14 4.41 5.28 -1.03
C LEU A 14 5.77 5.28 -0.31
N LYS A 15 5.81 5.80 0.94
CA LYS A 15 7.00 5.74 1.78
C LYS A 15 7.38 4.29 2.11
N THR A 16 6.40 3.45 2.43
CA THR A 16 6.61 2.01 2.63
C THR A 16 7.23 1.40 1.38
N ILE A 17 6.64 1.61 0.19
CA ILE A 17 7.20 1.12 -1.07
C ILE A 17 8.65 1.57 -1.23
N ALA A 18 8.98 2.83 -0.99
CA ALA A 18 10.36 3.32 -1.12
C ALA A 18 11.31 2.73 -0.07
N SER A 19 10.83 2.45 1.14
CA SER A 19 11.63 1.99 2.28
C SER A 19 11.85 0.48 2.30
N THR A 20 10.93 -0.30 1.74
CA THR A 20 11.06 -1.76 1.64
C THR A 20 12.21 -2.13 0.72
N ARG A 21 13.16 -2.92 1.24
CA ARG A 21 14.29 -3.42 0.46
C ARG A 21 13.82 -4.36 -0.65
N ASN A 22 14.41 -4.24 -1.85
CA ASN A 22 14.15 -5.18 -2.93
C ASN A 22 15.14 -6.36 -2.86
N HIS A 23 14.62 -7.57 -2.64
CA HIS A 23 15.40 -8.81 -2.66
C HIS A 23 15.21 -9.63 -3.95
N GLY A 24 14.39 -9.13 -4.89
CA GLY A 24 14.24 -9.70 -6.23
C GLY A 24 15.39 -9.31 -7.16
N THR A 25 15.77 -10.22 -8.05
CA THR A 25 16.86 -10.01 -9.01
C THR A 25 16.37 -9.89 -10.46
N ASP A 26 15.08 -10.14 -10.72
CA ASP A 26 14.49 -10.06 -12.05
C ASP A 26 13.96 -8.63 -12.32
N PRO A 27 14.51 -7.91 -13.33
CA PRO A 27 14.04 -6.58 -13.70
C PRO A 27 12.58 -6.53 -14.18
N ASN A 28 12.09 -7.57 -14.84
CA ASN A 28 10.69 -7.64 -15.29
C ASN A 28 9.73 -7.85 -14.12
N GLU A 29 10.10 -8.69 -13.14
CA GLU A 29 9.34 -8.82 -11.89
C GLU A 29 9.33 -7.50 -11.13
N HIS A 30 10.45 -6.77 -11.10
CA HIS A 30 10.51 -5.45 -10.47
C HIS A 30 9.62 -4.42 -11.17
N ALA A 31 9.66 -4.36 -12.50
CA ALA A 31 8.82 -3.42 -13.26
C ALA A 31 7.32 -3.67 -13.01
N LYS A 32 6.86 -4.91 -13.20
CA LYS A 32 5.45 -5.28 -13.04
C LYS A 32 4.98 -5.29 -11.59
N GLY A 33 5.88 -5.62 -10.68
CA GLY A 33 5.55 -5.85 -9.28
C GLY A 33 5.78 -4.66 -8.37
N VAL A 34 6.58 -3.67 -8.79
CA VAL A 34 6.92 -2.49 -7.97
C VAL A 34 6.62 -1.19 -8.71
N VAL A 35 7.13 -1.04 -9.93
CA VAL A 35 7.01 0.23 -10.68
C VAL A 35 5.57 0.47 -11.13
N GLU A 36 4.94 -0.51 -11.77
CA GLU A 36 3.56 -0.42 -12.23
C GLU A 36 2.57 -0.21 -11.06
N PRO A 37 2.63 -0.97 -9.94
CA PRO A 37 1.76 -0.73 -8.79
C PRO A 37 1.98 0.65 -8.16
N ALA A 38 3.22 1.11 -8.01
CA ALA A 38 3.49 2.44 -7.48
C ALA A 38 2.92 3.55 -8.38
N ALA A 39 3.02 3.39 -9.70
CA ALA A 39 2.43 4.32 -10.66
C ALA A 39 0.89 4.30 -10.57
N ARG A 40 0.28 3.12 -10.41
CA ARG A 40 -1.18 3.02 -10.23
C ARG A 40 -1.64 3.66 -8.92
N ILE A 41 -0.91 3.48 -7.82
CA ILE A 41 -1.22 4.13 -6.53
C ILE A 41 -1.17 5.65 -6.67
N ARG A 42 -0.19 6.20 -7.40
CA ARG A 42 -0.13 7.64 -7.71
C ARG A 42 -1.32 8.10 -8.55
N ALA A 43 -1.72 7.32 -9.55
CA ALA A 43 -2.90 7.65 -10.35
C ALA A 43 -4.19 7.68 -9.48
N VAL A 44 -4.34 6.72 -8.55
CA VAL A 44 -5.48 6.74 -7.61
C VAL A 44 -5.39 7.95 -6.68
N GLU A 45 -4.21 8.31 -6.16
CA GLU A 45 -4.00 9.54 -5.37
C GLU A 45 -4.47 10.80 -6.13
N GLU A 46 -4.11 10.91 -7.41
CA GLU A 46 -4.52 12.01 -8.29
C GLU A 46 -6.03 12.00 -8.60
N GLU A 47 -6.61 10.83 -8.89
CA GLU A 47 -8.06 10.63 -9.14
C GLU A 47 -8.89 10.93 -7.87
N VAL A 48 -8.31 10.72 -6.69
CA VAL A 48 -8.94 11.04 -5.40
C VAL A 48 -8.88 12.56 -5.15
N GLY A 49 -7.71 13.18 -5.30
CA GLY A 49 -7.53 14.59 -5.01
C GLY A 49 -7.88 14.91 -3.54
N ASP A 50 -8.71 15.93 -3.32
CA ASP A 50 -9.08 16.39 -1.97
C ASP A 50 -10.27 15.63 -1.35
N ARG A 51 -10.86 14.66 -2.07
CA ARG A 51 -12.03 13.93 -1.54
C ARG A 51 -11.59 12.85 -0.55
N PRO A 52 -12.44 12.49 0.42
CA PRO A 52 -12.17 11.36 1.30
C PRO A 52 -12.04 10.05 0.51
N LEU A 53 -11.00 9.28 0.84
CA LEU A 53 -10.80 7.94 0.29
C LEU A 53 -11.91 7.00 0.76
N THR A 54 -12.49 6.26 -0.18
CA THR A 54 -13.46 5.23 0.16
C THR A 54 -12.75 3.95 0.64
N SER A 55 -13.44 3.12 1.41
CA SER A 55 -12.92 1.81 1.83
C SER A 55 -12.52 0.92 0.64
N ARG A 56 -13.25 1.01 -0.47
CA ARG A 56 -12.93 0.23 -1.68
C ARG A 56 -11.60 0.68 -2.30
N GLU A 57 -11.36 1.98 -2.39
CA GLU A 57 -10.12 2.53 -2.94
C GLU A 57 -8.93 2.26 -2.02
N ALA A 58 -9.14 2.35 -0.70
CA ALA A 58 -8.13 1.96 0.28
C ALA A 58 -7.75 0.48 0.13
N ALA A 59 -8.72 -0.40 -0.09
CA ALA A 59 -8.48 -1.82 -0.33
C ALA A 59 -7.68 -2.04 -1.64
N GLU A 60 -8.06 -1.38 -2.75
CA GLU A 60 -7.33 -1.46 -4.03
C GLU A 60 -5.86 -1.04 -3.86
N VAL A 61 -5.60 0.05 -3.14
CA VAL A 61 -4.23 0.52 -2.88
C VAL A 61 -3.44 -0.47 -2.03
N LEU A 62 -4.06 -1.09 -1.03
CA LEU A 62 -3.40 -2.11 -0.20
C LEU A 62 -3.11 -3.40 -0.98
N GLU A 63 -3.95 -3.79 -1.95
CA GLU A 63 -3.69 -4.92 -2.85
C GLU A 63 -2.49 -4.65 -3.78
N LEU A 64 -2.36 -3.42 -4.28
CA LEU A 64 -1.20 -2.98 -5.05
C LEU A 64 0.08 -2.98 -4.20
N LEU A 65 -0.02 -2.58 -2.93
CA LEU A 65 1.07 -2.66 -1.96
C LEU A 65 1.48 -4.12 -1.68
N GLU A 66 0.53 -5.03 -1.51
CA GLU A 66 0.82 -6.46 -1.32
C GLU A 66 1.53 -7.06 -2.53
N THR A 67 1.17 -6.63 -3.75
CA THR A 67 1.89 -7.01 -4.97
C THR A 67 3.36 -6.56 -4.90
N THR A 68 3.61 -5.35 -4.38
CA THR A 68 4.95 -4.82 -4.17
C THR A 68 5.74 -5.63 -3.15
N PHE A 69 5.12 -6.02 -2.03
CA PHE A 69 5.78 -6.86 -1.04
C PHE A 69 6.22 -8.20 -1.60
N ARG A 70 5.35 -8.84 -2.40
CA ARG A 70 5.65 -10.12 -3.05
C ARG A 70 6.80 -10.01 -4.05
N ALA A 71 6.76 -9.00 -4.91
CA ALA A 71 7.81 -8.76 -5.90
C ALA A 71 9.17 -8.47 -5.25
N LYS A 72 9.18 -7.72 -4.14
CA LYS A 72 10.37 -7.44 -3.35
C LYS A 72 10.83 -8.61 -2.47
N ARG A 73 10.04 -9.68 -2.38
CA ARG A 73 10.24 -10.81 -1.45
C ARG A 73 10.38 -10.36 0.00
N THR A 74 9.49 -9.47 0.40
CA THR A 74 9.48 -8.84 1.73
C THR A 74 9.18 -9.89 2.79
N PRO A 75 10.00 -10.02 3.86
CA PRO A 75 9.74 -10.91 4.97
C PRO A 75 8.39 -10.60 5.65
N GLY A 76 7.74 -11.63 6.19
CA GLY A 76 6.42 -11.49 6.83
C GLY A 76 6.39 -10.49 7.98
N GLU A 77 7.43 -10.46 8.82
CA GLU A 77 7.55 -9.52 9.94
C GLU A 77 7.70 -8.06 9.47
N GLU A 78 8.52 -7.83 8.44
CA GLU A 78 8.69 -6.50 7.84
C GLU A 78 7.40 -6.03 7.16
N ARG A 79 6.71 -6.94 6.46
CA ARG A 79 5.40 -6.68 5.86
C ARG A 79 4.40 -6.24 6.92
N GLU A 80 4.25 -6.99 8.00
CA GLU A 80 3.27 -6.68 9.04
C GLU A 80 3.60 -5.36 9.74
N TYR A 81 4.88 -5.09 10.03
CA TYR A 81 5.33 -3.81 10.56
C TYR A 81 4.85 -2.62 9.71
N TYR A 82 5.00 -2.70 8.39
CA TYR A 82 4.56 -1.62 7.51
C TYR A 82 3.05 -1.49 7.43
N LEU A 83 2.31 -2.60 7.48
CA LEU A 83 0.86 -2.58 7.48
C LEU A 83 0.33 -1.93 8.77
N GLU A 84 0.83 -2.33 9.94
CA GLU A 84 0.51 -1.68 11.22
C GLU A 84 0.87 -0.19 11.23
N TYR A 85 2.01 0.18 10.63
CA TYR A 85 2.40 1.58 10.46
C TYR A 85 1.36 2.37 9.65
N ILE A 86 0.94 1.84 8.50
CA ILE A 86 -0.08 2.48 7.65
C ILE A 86 -1.40 2.61 8.41
N GLU A 87 -1.86 1.56 9.09
CA GLU A 87 -3.10 1.59 9.88
C GLU A 87 -3.04 2.69 10.96
N LYS A 88 -1.93 2.76 11.71
CA LYS A 88 -1.74 3.73 12.79
C LYS A 88 -1.74 5.17 12.31
N VAL A 89 -1.12 5.47 11.17
CA VAL A 89 -0.98 6.87 10.69
C VAL A 89 -2.18 7.35 9.89
N SER A 90 -2.89 6.46 9.21
CA SER A 90 -4.02 6.83 8.33
C SER A 90 -5.39 6.60 8.97
N GLY A 91 -5.47 5.83 10.06
CA GLY A 91 -6.73 5.42 10.65
C GLY A 91 -7.49 4.35 9.85
N VAL A 92 -6.87 3.79 8.80
CA VAL A 92 -7.41 2.65 8.05
C VAL A 92 -7.29 1.39 8.90
N GLY A 93 -8.40 0.73 9.22
CA GLY A 93 -8.36 -0.61 9.81
C GLY A 93 -8.50 -1.69 8.73
N ARG A 94 -7.49 -2.53 8.49
CA ARG A 94 -7.58 -3.61 7.47
C ARG A 94 -8.73 -4.58 7.74
N ALA A 95 -9.03 -4.84 9.02
CA ALA A 95 -10.17 -5.68 9.44
C ALA A 95 -11.53 -5.13 8.95
N SER A 96 -11.64 -3.83 8.75
CA SER A 96 -12.85 -3.18 8.22
C SER A 96 -12.91 -3.16 6.69
N LEU A 97 -11.80 -3.46 6.02
CA LEU A 97 -11.68 -3.46 4.56
C LEU A 97 -11.91 -4.84 3.93
N GLY A 98 -12.10 -5.89 4.73
CA GLY A 98 -12.23 -7.27 4.22
C GLY A 98 -10.92 -7.84 3.66
N VAL A 99 -9.79 -7.18 3.91
CA VAL A 99 -8.46 -7.67 3.56
C VAL A 99 -8.08 -8.70 4.62
N SER A 100 -8.29 -9.99 4.32
CA SER A 100 -7.85 -11.08 5.20
C SER A 100 -6.33 -11.04 5.34
N ALA A 101 -5.86 -11.03 6.60
CA ALA A 101 -4.50 -11.44 6.90
C ALA A 101 -4.33 -12.90 6.43
N PRO A 102 -3.25 -13.24 5.70
CA PRO A 102 -2.97 -14.61 5.30
C PRO A 102 -2.64 -15.50 6.50
#